data_AF-F4RDL9-F1
#
_entry.id   AF-F4RDL9-F1
#
_cell.length_a   1.000
_cell.length_b   1.000
_cell.length_c   1.000
_cell.angle_alpha   90.00
_cell.angle_beta   90.00
_cell.angle_gamma   90.00
#
_symmetry.space_group_name_H-M   'P 1'
#
loop_
_entity.id
_entity.type
_entity.pdbx_description
1 polymer ?
#
loop_
_entity_poly.entity_id
_entity_poly.type
_entity_poly.pdbx_seq_one_letter_code
_entity_poly.pdbx_strand_id
1 'polypeptide(L)'
;MKKCLWFITINSLILPNLYAHLAQEVGINFGERFMRYIVENTPMMGIKSIKHQNIYEPVNFRKLVKQTNELIISDKRFWEGKMKNMLSRIKLQGPWSSSFEQIALLQILSQFLTLEEVPFKVLQVIQIKLIEMLEKGNPPPSMADERWQAELKKTMNINGVRYLEYVKKLSGKDLHDFLTMQKGLGKYGICLAGNWSPEDQKALFQFWLSDSVRFYSMIRHKPQLQFVLETQFVQTKFIEAVKSLDTAISADDLPGTLIFKSWAQLTLQTYSNTVVDYIQSLKEDKAIDDFISMQHSIRPYGLQISQNTTKMDQIKVIHFWARHICGFEINRYIIPPRLLSPFKDVSHGVYVADLIVARSLLTLLTQSPTIDQACNPYLSHPTHLSRQIWMSSLQTRNLEEWD
;
A
#
# COMPACT_ATOMS: atom_id res chain seq x y z
N MET A 1 -30.30 -21.53 -13.41
CA MET A 1 -30.12 -21.96 -12.00
C MET A 1 -29.25 -21.00 -11.17
N LYS A 2 -27.97 -20.75 -11.49
CA LYS A 2 -27.09 -19.81 -10.72
C LYS A 2 -27.66 -18.38 -10.54
N LYS A 3 -28.33 -17.82 -11.56
CA LYS A 3 -29.01 -16.51 -11.48
C LYS A 3 -30.21 -16.48 -10.50
N CYS A 4 -30.93 -17.61 -10.36
CA CYS A 4 -32.04 -17.73 -9.43
C CYS A 4 -31.57 -17.90 -7.98
N LEU A 5 -30.47 -18.64 -7.75
CA LEU A 5 -29.85 -18.72 -6.43
C LEU A 5 -29.37 -17.36 -5.94
N TRP A 6 -28.76 -16.53 -6.79
CA TRP A 6 -28.32 -15.19 -6.40
C TRP A 6 -29.48 -14.25 -6.05
N PHE A 7 -30.59 -14.31 -6.80
CA PHE A 7 -31.84 -13.63 -6.46
C PHE A 7 -32.35 -14.06 -5.07
N ILE A 8 -32.21 -15.34 -4.73
CA ILE A 8 -32.56 -15.85 -3.40
C ILE A 8 -31.55 -15.39 -2.36
N THR A 9 -30.24 -15.36 -2.64
CA THR A 9 -29.17 -15.00 -1.70
C THR A 9 -29.16 -13.52 -1.29
N ILE A 10 -29.37 -12.59 -2.21
CA ILE A 10 -29.53 -11.17 -1.86
C ILE A 10 -30.78 -10.97 -0.99
N ASN A 11 -31.86 -11.66 -1.32
CA ASN A 11 -33.07 -11.61 -0.53
C ASN A 11 -32.94 -12.39 0.80
N SER A 12 -32.13 -13.44 0.91
CA SER A 12 -32.04 -14.26 2.13
C SER A 12 -30.97 -13.81 3.12
N LEU A 13 -29.87 -13.21 2.66
CA LEU A 13 -28.79 -12.69 3.54
C LEU A 13 -29.10 -11.29 4.09
N ILE A 14 -29.99 -10.53 3.45
CA ILE A 14 -30.31 -9.15 3.86
C ILE A 14 -31.64 -9.09 4.63
N LEU A 15 -32.55 -10.04 4.42
CA LEU A 15 -33.87 -10.05 5.07
C LEU A 15 -34.03 -10.78 6.43
N PRO A 16 -33.03 -11.27 7.19
CA PRO A 16 -33.32 -11.82 8.52
C PRO A 16 -33.98 -10.81 9.47
N ASN A 17 -33.60 -9.53 9.39
CA ASN A 17 -34.25 -8.45 10.16
C ASN A 17 -35.58 -7.96 9.55
N LEU A 18 -35.87 -8.32 8.29
CA LEU A 18 -37.08 -7.93 7.56
C LEU A 18 -38.19 -9.00 7.70
N TYR A 19 -37.83 -10.29 7.75
CA TYR A 19 -38.79 -11.41 7.77
C TYR A 19 -39.39 -11.71 9.15
N ALA A 20 -38.74 -11.29 10.24
CA ALA A 20 -39.36 -11.34 11.57
C ALA A 20 -40.67 -10.54 11.64
N HIS A 21 -40.86 -9.56 10.74
CA HIS A 21 -42.05 -8.72 10.65
C HIS A 21 -43.08 -9.21 9.60
N LEU A 22 -42.64 -9.88 8.54
CA LEU A 22 -43.53 -10.39 7.46
C LEU A 22 -44.23 -11.71 7.80
N ALA A 23 -43.76 -12.44 8.80
CA ALA A 23 -44.38 -13.70 9.24
C ALA A 23 -45.76 -13.53 9.93
N GLN A 24 -46.21 -12.29 10.17
CA GLN A 24 -47.50 -12.02 10.81
C GLN A 24 -48.63 -11.55 9.87
N GLU A 25 -48.35 -11.17 8.61
CA GLU A 25 -49.39 -10.48 7.79
C GLU A 25 -49.70 -11.04 6.40
N VAL A 26 -49.03 -12.07 5.87
CA VAL A 26 -49.45 -12.64 4.57
C VAL A 26 -49.34 -14.15 4.56
N GLY A 27 -50.50 -14.81 4.55
CA GLY A 27 -50.61 -16.25 4.35
C GLY A 27 -50.07 -16.65 2.97
N ILE A 28 -48.86 -17.23 2.95
CA ILE A 28 -48.32 -17.97 1.80
C ILE A 28 -47.68 -19.26 2.32
N ASN A 29 -48.36 -20.37 2.07
CA ASN A 29 -48.11 -21.73 2.57
C ASN A 29 -46.77 -22.38 2.14
N PHE A 30 -45.90 -21.65 1.41
CA PHE A 30 -44.58 -22.13 0.99
C PHE A 30 -43.44 -21.56 1.86
N GLY A 31 -43.59 -20.32 2.36
CA GLY A 31 -42.59 -19.69 3.22
C GLY A 31 -42.52 -20.31 4.61
N GLU A 32 -43.66 -20.70 5.19
CA GLU A 32 -43.71 -21.33 6.51
C GLU A 32 -43.05 -22.70 6.55
N ARG A 33 -43.25 -23.55 5.54
CA ARG A 33 -42.63 -24.89 5.51
C ARG A 33 -41.11 -24.83 5.39
N PHE A 34 -40.60 -23.86 4.62
CA PHE A 34 -39.17 -23.65 4.47
C PHE A 34 -38.53 -23.04 5.74
N MET A 35 -39.21 -22.08 6.39
CA MET A 35 -38.73 -21.48 7.64
C MET A 35 -38.79 -22.46 8.81
N ARG A 36 -39.84 -23.29 8.89
CA ARG A 36 -39.93 -24.36 9.89
C ARG A 36 -38.79 -25.37 9.74
N TYR A 37 -38.47 -25.76 8.50
CA TYR A 37 -37.33 -26.61 8.21
C TYR A 37 -35.98 -25.99 8.66
N ILE A 38 -35.77 -24.68 8.45
CA ILE A 38 -34.54 -24.01 8.90
C ILE A 38 -34.49 -23.88 10.43
N VAL A 39 -35.60 -23.53 11.09
CA VAL A 39 -35.66 -23.37 12.55
C VAL A 39 -35.52 -24.71 13.28
N GLU A 40 -36.10 -25.78 12.77
CA GLU A 40 -36.04 -27.11 13.39
C GLU A 40 -34.69 -27.81 13.19
N ASN A 41 -33.90 -27.42 12.18
CA ASN A 41 -32.64 -28.09 11.83
C ASN A 41 -31.38 -27.25 12.06
N THR A 42 -31.50 -26.05 12.66
CA THR A 42 -30.34 -25.21 13.00
C THR A 42 -30.22 -25.07 14.52
N PRO A 43 -29.15 -25.56 15.16
CA PRO A 43 -28.99 -25.45 16.61
C PRO A 43 -28.75 -23.98 16.99
N MET A 44 -29.76 -23.34 17.58
CA MET A 44 -29.71 -21.95 18.03
C MET A 44 -28.81 -21.80 19.27
N MET A 45 -27.69 -21.08 19.13
CA MET A 45 -27.08 -20.38 20.25
C MET A 45 -27.87 -19.10 20.53
N GLY A 46 -28.27 -18.93 21.80
CA GLY A 46 -29.21 -17.91 22.24
C GLY A 46 -28.78 -16.48 21.96
N ILE A 47 -29.64 -15.74 21.26
CA ILE A 47 -29.58 -14.28 21.15
C ILE A 47 -30.74 -13.71 21.97
N LYS A 48 -30.39 -12.95 23.01
CA LYS A 48 -31.34 -12.18 23.82
C LYS A 48 -32.01 -11.09 22.96
N SER A 49 -33.33 -11.00 23.09
CA SER A 49 -34.22 -10.01 22.49
C SER A 49 -33.70 -8.58 22.65
N ILE A 50 -33.41 -7.93 21.52
CA ILE A 50 -33.15 -6.48 21.44
C ILE A 50 -34.51 -5.80 21.21
N LYS A 51 -34.90 -4.93 22.15
CA LYS A 51 -36.13 -4.13 22.07
C LYS A 51 -36.15 -3.29 20.78
N HIS A 52 -37.27 -3.37 20.07
CA HIS A 52 -37.57 -2.68 18.83
C HIS A 52 -37.39 -1.16 18.92
N GLN A 53 -36.48 -0.62 18.11
CA GLN A 53 -36.55 0.75 17.63
C GLN A 53 -37.10 0.71 16.19
N ASN A 54 -38.06 1.57 15.89
CA ASN A 54 -38.72 1.73 14.59
C ASN A 54 -37.72 1.73 13.42
N ILE A 55 -37.67 0.64 12.66
CA ILE A 55 -36.88 0.55 11.43
C ILE A 55 -37.72 1.12 10.30
N TYR A 56 -37.51 2.40 9.99
CA TYR A 56 -37.93 2.97 8.71
C TYR A 56 -37.25 2.17 7.60
N GLU A 57 -38.00 1.34 6.86
CA GLU A 57 -37.54 0.82 5.56
C GLU A 57 -37.46 2.03 4.61
N PRO A 58 -36.27 2.50 4.22
CA PRO A 58 -36.20 3.65 3.34
C PRO A 58 -36.70 3.18 1.96
N VAL A 59 -37.73 3.83 1.42
CA VAL A 59 -38.25 3.62 0.05
C VAL A 59 -37.13 3.51 -1.00
N ASN A 60 -35.99 4.15 -0.74
CA ASN A 60 -34.80 4.13 -1.59
C ASN A 60 -34.06 2.78 -1.63
N PHE A 61 -34.18 1.91 -0.61
CA PHE A 61 -33.54 0.59 -0.62
C PHE A 61 -34.12 -0.34 -1.69
N ARG A 62 -35.46 -0.46 -1.74
CA ARG A 62 -36.16 -1.30 -2.73
C ARG A 62 -35.83 -0.87 -4.16
N LYS A 63 -35.66 0.44 -4.38
CA LYS A 63 -35.25 1.00 -5.68
C LYS A 63 -33.83 0.58 -6.06
N LEU A 64 -32.87 0.64 -5.14
CA LEU A 64 -31.49 0.19 -5.40
C LEU A 64 -31.42 -1.31 -5.71
N VAL A 65 -32.17 -2.13 -4.97
CA VAL A 65 -32.27 -3.57 -5.23
C VAL A 65 -32.86 -3.83 -6.62
N LYS A 66 -33.96 -3.16 -6.98
CA LYS A 66 -34.56 -3.27 -8.31
C LYS A 66 -33.57 -2.90 -9.41
N GLN A 67 -32.86 -1.78 -9.27
CA GLN A 67 -31.87 -1.34 -10.26
C GLN A 67 -30.70 -2.32 -10.40
N THR A 68 -30.25 -2.91 -9.29
CA THR A 68 -29.18 -3.91 -9.29
C THR A 68 -29.63 -5.20 -9.97
N ASN A 69 -30.87 -5.64 -9.73
CA ASN A 69 -31.44 -6.78 -10.43
C ASN A 69 -31.56 -6.51 -11.93
N GLU A 70 -32.05 -5.34 -12.33
CA GLU A 70 -32.12 -4.91 -13.75
C GLU A 70 -30.75 -4.82 -14.43
N LEU A 71 -29.70 -4.47 -13.67
CA LEU A 71 -28.32 -4.51 -14.12
C LEU A 71 -27.91 -5.96 -14.40
N ILE A 72 -28.07 -6.86 -13.42
CA ILE A 72 -27.56 -8.25 -13.49
C ILE A 72 -28.26 -9.10 -14.55
N ILE A 73 -29.56 -8.91 -14.76
CA ILE A 73 -30.29 -9.63 -15.80
C ILE A 73 -29.97 -9.10 -17.20
N SER A 74 -29.42 -7.90 -17.31
CA SER A 74 -29.11 -7.29 -18.62
C SER A 74 -27.79 -7.74 -19.20
N ASP A 75 -27.63 -7.49 -20.49
CA ASP A 75 -26.40 -7.76 -21.22
C ASP A 75 -25.22 -6.97 -20.62
N LYS A 76 -24.10 -7.67 -20.40
CA LYS A 76 -22.88 -7.16 -19.75
C LYS A 76 -22.30 -5.94 -20.44
N ARG A 77 -22.49 -5.79 -21.75
CA ARG A 77 -22.03 -4.60 -22.49
C ARG A 77 -22.68 -3.30 -22.00
N PHE A 78 -23.84 -3.37 -21.36
CA PHE A 78 -24.53 -2.22 -20.79
C PHE A 78 -24.27 -2.01 -19.30
N TRP A 79 -23.54 -2.91 -18.64
CA TRP A 79 -23.37 -2.86 -17.18
C TRP A 79 -22.65 -1.59 -16.71
N GLU A 80 -21.65 -1.14 -17.45
CA GLU A 80 -20.91 0.09 -17.11
C GLU A 80 -21.85 1.31 -17.04
N GLY A 81 -22.64 1.53 -18.10
CA GLY A 81 -23.57 2.65 -18.18
C GLY A 81 -24.68 2.59 -17.13
N LYS A 82 -25.24 1.39 -16.90
CA LYS A 82 -26.26 1.17 -15.87
C LYS A 82 -25.70 1.37 -14.45
N MET A 83 -24.49 0.87 -14.17
CA MET A 83 -23.81 1.07 -12.88
C MET A 83 -23.53 2.56 -12.66
N LYS A 84 -23.00 3.28 -13.66
CA LYS A 84 -22.80 4.75 -13.60
C LYS A 84 -24.11 5.47 -13.26
N ASN A 85 -25.21 5.12 -13.92
CA ASN A 85 -26.53 5.72 -13.67
C ASN A 85 -27.06 5.41 -12.27
N MET A 86 -26.86 4.18 -11.78
CA MET A 86 -27.25 3.79 -10.42
C MET A 86 -26.46 4.59 -9.37
N LEU A 87 -25.14 4.69 -9.52
CA LEU A 87 -24.27 5.35 -8.54
C LEU A 87 -24.36 6.89 -8.58
N SER A 88 -24.69 7.50 -9.72
CA SER A 88 -24.83 8.96 -9.83
C SER A 88 -26.05 9.51 -9.09
N ARG A 89 -27.08 8.68 -8.88
CA ARG A 89 -28.31 9.05 -8.16
C ARG A 89 -28.11 9.17 -6.65
N ILE A 90 -26.99 8.66 -6.13
CA ILE A 90 -26.71 8.63 -4.70
C ILE A 90 -25.98 9.90 -4.30
N LYS A 91 -26.66 10.71 -3.48
CA LYS A 91 -26.15 11.97 -2.95
C LYS A 91 -25.07 11.69 -1.91
N LEU A 92 -23.86 12.16 -2.18
CA LEU A 92 -22.71 12.01 -1.29
C LEU A 92 -22.58 13.14 -0.27
N GLN A 93 -23.27 14.27 -0.46
CA GLN A 93 -23.19 15.46 0.39
C GLN A 93 -24.56 16.13 0.56
N GLY A 94 -24.72 16.79 1.70
CA GLY A 94 -25.87 17.62 2.07
C GLY A 94 -26.54 17.16 3.38
N PRO A 95 -27.35 18.00 4.03
CA PRO A 95 -28.08 17.66 5.27
C PRO A 95 -29.07 16.48 5.10
N TRP A 96 -29.19 15.94 3.89
CA TRP A 96 -30.10 14.88 3.48
C TRP A 96 -29.40 13.61 2.97
N SER A 97 -28.07 13.50 3.09
CA SER A 97 -27.39 12.24 2.76
C SER A 97 -27.64 11.22 3.88
N SER A 98 -28.65 10.38 3.70
CA SER A 98 -28.97 9.29 4.63
C SER A 98 -27.81 8.29 4.69
N SER A 99 -27.14 8.15 5.84
CA SER A 99 -26.09 7.14 6.02
C SER A 99 -26.62 5.73 5.73
N PHE A 100 -27.90 5.47 6.04
CA PHE A 100 -28.58 4.22 5.73
C PHE A 100 -28.62 3.89 4.24
N GLU A 101 -28.88 4.87 3.35
CA GLU A 101 -28.89 4.64 1.91
C GLU A 101 -27.50 4.30 1.37
N GLN A 102 -26.47 4.97 1.89
CA GLN A 102 -25.09 4.69 1.52
C GLN A 102 -24.63 3.33 2.05
N ILE A 103 -24.97 2.98 3.30
CA ILE A 103 -24.74 1.64 3.88
C ILE A 103 -25.40 0.57 3.01
N ALA A 104 -26.69 0.76 2.67
CA ALA A 104 -27.42 -0.15 1.81
C ALA A 104 -26.75 -0.33 0.43
N LEU A 105 -26.31 0.77 -0.20
CA LEU A 105 -25.57 0.69 -1.44
C LEU A 105 -24.29 -0.12 -1.27
N LEU A 106 -23.49 0.16 -0.24
CA LEU A 106 -22.22 -0.54 0.01
C LEU A 106 -22.46 -2.04 0.20
N GLN A 107 -23.50 -2.42 0.93
CA GLN A 107 -23.91 -3.82 1.07
C GLN A 107 -24.27 -4.44 -0.28
N ILE A 108 -25.08 -3.77 -1.10
CA ILE A 108 -25.45 -4.23 -2.45
C ILE A 108 -24.20 -4.36 -3.33
N LEU A 109 -23.30 -3.39 -3.32
CA LEU A 109 -22.05 -3.42 -4.09
C LEU A 109 -21.14 -4.54 -3.64
N SER A 110 -21.01 -4.77 -2.33
CA SER A 110 -20.23 -5.87 -1.79
C SER A 110 -20.74 -7.23 -2.31
N GLN A 111 -22.06 -7.42 -2.37
CA GLN A 111 -22.69 -8.63 -2.93
C GLN A 111 -22.58 -8.71 -4.45
N PHE A 112 -22.67 -7.57 -5.14
CA PHE A 112 -22.47 -7.51 -6.59
C PHE A 112 -21.03 -7.91 -6.98
N LEU A 113 -20.05 -7.52 -6.19
CA LEU A 113 -18.63 -7.81 -6.44
C LEU A 113 -18.26 -9.28 -6.22
N THR A 114 -19.09 -10.08 -5.55
CA THR A 114 -18.89 -11.53 -5.42
C THR A 114 -19.28 -12.31 -6.69
N LEU A 115 -19.86 -11.64 -7.68
CA LEU A 115 -20.16 -12.25 -8.97
C LEU A 115 -18.85 -12.64 -9.68
N GLU A 116 -18.83 -13.87 -10.21
CA GLU A 116 -17.66 -14.49 -10.84
C GLU A 116 -17.11 -13.65 -12.02
N GLU A 117 -18.01 -13.05 -12.80
CA GLU A 117 -17.65 -12.38 -14.05
C GLU A 117 -18.16 -10.93 -14.11
N VAL A 118 -17.63 -10.09 -13.22
CA VAL A 118 -17.85 -8.63 -13.29
C VAL A 118 -16.91 -8.01 -14.33
N PRO A 119 -17.42 -7.33 -15.37
CA PRO A 119 -16.58 -6.64 -16.34
C PRO A 119 -15.70 -5.59 -15.67
N PHE A 120 -14.44 -5.50 -16.07
CA PHE A 120 -13.47 -4.60 -15.42
C PHE A 120 -13.91 -3.13 -15.41
N LYS A 121 -14.50 -2.62 -16.51
CA LYS A 121 -15.05 -1.25 -16.55
C LYS A 121 -16.08 -0.98 -15.44
N VAL A 122 -16.82 -2.00 -15.00
CA VAL A 122 -17.76 -1.90 -13.87
C VAL A 122 -17.00 -1.79 -12.54
N LEU A 123 -15.93 -2.58 -12.35
CA LEU A 123 -15.05 -2.47 -11.16
C LEU A 123 -14.45 -1.06 -11.04
N GLN A 124 -14.12 -0.43 -12.15
CA GLN A 124 -13.62 0.95 -12.16
C GLN A 124 -14.68 1.96 -11.73
N VAL A 125 -15.89 1.84 -12.27
CA VAL A 125 -17.00 2.72 -11.90
C VAL A 125 -17.29 2.62 -10.40
N ILE A 126 -17.26 1.40 -9.86
CA ILE A 126 -17.38 1.16 -8.42
C ILE A 126 -16.21 1.80 -7.67
N GLN A 127 -14.96 1.56 -8.09
CA GLN A 127 -13.77 2.12 -7.44
C GLN A 127 -13.81 3.65 -7.35
N ILE A 128 -14.14 4.32 -8.46
CA ILE A 128 -14.26 5.79 -8.51
C ILE A 128 -15.27 6.26 -7.47
N LYS A 129 -16.44 5.61 -7.41
CA LYS A 129 -17.48 5.99 -6.45
C LYS A 129 -17.05 5.76 -5.01
N LEU A 130 -16.33 4.67 -4.71
CA LEU A 130 -15.81 4.39 -3.37
C LEU A 130 -14.75 5.42 -2.96
N ILE A 131 -13.87 5.84 -3.87
CA ILE A 131 -12.91 6.93 -3.63
C ILE A 131 -13.65 8.25 -3.39
N GLU A 132 -14.67 8.58 -4.18
CA GLU A 132 -15.50 9.78 -3.95
C GLU A 132 -16.18 9.75 -2.58
N MET A 133 -16.70 8.58 -2.16
CA MET A 133 -17.30 8.38 -0.85
C MET A 133 -16.26 8.58 0.26
N LEU A 134 -15.04 8.06 0.10
CA LEU A 134 -13.96 8.23 1.06
C LEU A 134 -13.49 9.70 1.16
N GLU A 135 -13.36 10.40 0.03
CA GLU A 135 -12.93 11.80 -0.01
C GLU A 135 -14.00 12.75 0.55
N LYS A 136 -15.29 12.50 0.26
CA LYS A 136 -16.40 13.39 0.66
C LYS A 136 -17.06 13.02 1.98
N GLY A 137 -16.97 11.75 2.38
CA GLY A 137 -17.67 11.14 3.50
C GLY A 137 -16.81 11.01 4.76
N ASN A 138 -15.85 11.91 5.00
CA ASN A 138 -15.21 12.06 6.31
C ASN A 138 -15.99 13.11 7.12
N PRO A 139 -17.13 12.77 7.77
CA PRO A 139 -17.69 13.65 8.78
C PRO A 139 -16.67 13.81 9.93
N PRO A 140 -16.80 14.85 10.76
CA PRO A 140 -16.02 14.96 11.99
C PRO A 140 -16.08 13.64 12.77
N PRO A 141 -15.01 13.21 13.45
CA PRO A 141 -14.97 11.93 14.18
C PRO A 141 -16.14 11.72 15.15
N SER A 142 -16.71 12.80 15.70
CA SER A 142 -17.88 12.80 16.58
C SER A 142 -19.21 12.44 15.90
N MET A 143 -19.25 12.37 14.56
CA MET A 143 -20.44 12.08 13.74
C MET A 143 -20.21 10.92 12.77
N ALA A 144 -19.09 10.20 12.89
CA ALA A 144 -18.78 9.08 12.03
C ALA A 144 -19.67 7.88 12.37
N ASP A 145 -20.55 7.52 11.44
CA ASP A 145 -21.28 6.25 11.49
C ASP A 145 -20.28 5.10 11.27
N GLU A 146 -19.87 4.45 12.37
CA GLU A 146 -18.90 3.34 12.36
C GLU A 146 -19.33 2.22 11.41
N ARG A 147 -20.65 1.99 11.28
CA ARG A 147 -21.20 0.97 10.39
C ARG A 147 -20.99 1.36 8.93
N TRP A 148 -21.20 2.63 8.58
CA TRP A 148 -20.89 3.13 7.23
C TRP A 148 -19.40 2.95 6.90
N GLN A 149 -18.49 3.30 7.82
CA GLN A 149 -17.06 3.12 7.60
C GLN A 149 -16.67 1.65 7.42
N ALA A 150 -17.25 0.76 8.23
CA ALA A 150 -17.02 -0.68 8.14
C ALA A 150 -17.46 -1.25 6.78
N GLU A 151 -18.66 -0.88 6.31
CA GLU A 151 -19.18 -1.34 5.01
C GLU A 151 -18.40 -0.71 3.84
N LEU A 152 -17.94 0.54 3.95
CA LEU A 152 -17.08 1.17 2.94
C LEU A 152 -15.75 0.43 2.83
N LYS A 153 -15.08 0.20 3.96
CA LYS A 153 -13.81 -0.53 4.02
C LYS A 153 -13.95 -1.94 3.45
N LYS A 154 -15.01 -2.67 3.83
CA LYS A 154 -15.31 -4.00 3.30
C LYS A 154 -15.49 -3.99 1.78
N THR A 155 -16.29 -3.05 1.27
CA THR A 155 -16.57 -2.95 -0.18
C THR A 155 -15.32 -2.57 -0.96
N MET A 156 -14.50 -1.63 -0.44
CA MET A 156 -13.21 -1.27 -1.01
C MET A 156 -12.25 -2.46 -1.05
N ASN A 157 -12.17 -3.25 0.01
CA ASN A 157 -11.31 -4.44 0.05
C ASN A 157 -11.70 -5.47 -1.02
N ILE A 158 -12.99 -5.80 -1.12
CA ILE A 158 -13.49 -6.75 -2.13
C ILE A 158 -13.18 -6.22 -3.55
N ASN A 159 -13.46 -4.94 -3.80
CA ASN A 159 -13.19 -4.34 -5.11
C ASN A 159 -11.67 -4.31 -5.42
N GLY A 160 -10.85 -3.97 -4.43
CA GLY A 160 -9.40 -3.93 -4.51
C GLY A 160 -8.80 -5.29 -4.89
N VAL A 161 -9.22 -6.37 -4.22
CA VAL A 161 -8.80 -7.75 -4.56
C VAL A 161 -9.10 -8.08 -6.02
N ARG A 162 -10.31 -7.78 -6.50
CA ARG A 162 -10.72 -8.03 -7.89
C ARG A 162 -9.92 -7.18 -8.89
N TYR A 163 -9.62 -5.94 -8.52
CA TYR A 163 -8.77 -5.04 -9.31
C TYR A 163 -7.33 -5.58 -9.41
N LEU A 164 -6.77 -6.06 -8.30
CA LEU A 164 -5.43 -6.66 -8.26
C LEU A 164 -5.35 -7.93 -9.10
N GLU A 165 -6.37 -8.80 -9.03
CA GLU A 165 -6.48 -9.99 -9.89
C GLU A 165 -6.45 -9.63 -11.37
N TYR A 166 -7.13 -8.54 -11.76
CA TYR A 166 -7.12 -8.05 -13.13
C TYR A 166 -5.73 -7.52 -13.53
N VAL A 167 -5.13 -6.67 -12.69
CA VAL A 167 -3.79 -6.09 -12.95
C VAL A 167 -2.72 -7.16 -13.12
N LYS A 168 -2.78 -8.25 -12.33
CA LYS A 168 -1.85 -9.38 -12.45
C LYS A 168 -1.88 -10.06 -13.82
N LYS A 169 -3.03 -10.05 -14.50
CA LYS A 169 -3.23 -10.70 -15.81
C LYS A 169 -2.88 -9.80 -17.00
N LEU A 170 -2.70 -8.51 -16.79
CA LEU A 170 -2.38 -7.57 -17.86
C LEU A 170 -1.06 -7.95 -18.53
N SER A 171 -0.97 -7.80 -19.85
CA SER A 171 0.28 -7.96 -20.60
C SER A 171 0.18 -7.22 -21.94
N GLY A 172 1.33 -6.87 -22.53
CA GLY A 172 1.39 -6.25 -23.86
C GLY A 172 0.41 -5.10 -24.05
N LYS A 173 -0.49 -5.24 -25.04
CA LYS A 173 -1.51 -4.24 -25.37
C LYS A 173 -2.51 -3.99 -24.23
N ASP A 174 -2.91 -5.01 -23.48
CA ASP A 174 -3.88 -4.86 -22.39
C ASP A 174 -3.35 -3.94 -21.29
N LEU A 175 -2.05 -4.03 -20.98
CA LEU A 175 -1.41 -3.11 -20.04
C LEU A 175 -1.44 -1.68 -20.57
N HIS A 176 -1.13 -1.47 -21.85
CA HIS A 176 -1.16 -0.13 -22.46
C HIS A 176 -2.56 0.48 -22.48
N ASP A 177 -3.57 -0.30 -22.85
CA ASP A 177 -4.97 0.11 -22.84
C ASP A 177 -5.40 0.46 -21.40
N PHE A 178 -4.96 -0.34 -20.42
CA PHE A 178 -5.18 -0.05 -19.01
C PHE A 178 -4.54 1.27 -18.56
N LEU A 179 -3.29 1.54 -18.92
CA LEU A 179 -2.61 2.81 -18.60
C LEU A 179 -3.36 4.01 -19.18
N THR A 180 -3.74 3.92 -20.45
CA THR A 180 -4.46 4.99 -21.17
C THR A 180 -5.80 5.28 -20.50
N MET A 181 -6.50 4.22 -20.13
CA MET A 181 -7.75 4.32 -19.40
C MET A 181 -7.56 4.90 -18.00
N GLN A 182 -6.53 4.52 -17.23
CA GLN A 182 -6.24 5.14 -15.93
C GLN A 182 -6.01 6.65 -16.07
N LYS A 183 -5.23 7.08 -17.07
CA LYS A 183 -5.05 8.51 -17.37
C LYS A 183 -6.38 9.20 -17.68
N GLY A 184 -7.26 8.54 -18.44
CA GLY A 184 -8.60 9.03 -18.77
C GLY A 184 -9.54 9.20 -17.55
N LEU A 185 -9.24 8.59 -16.40
CA LEU A 185 -10.01 8.78 -15.16
C LEU A 185 -9.64 10.07 -14.41
N GLY A 186 -8.64 10.83 -14.89
CA GLY A 186 -8.21 12.09 -14.28
C GLY A 186 -7.81 11.90 -12.82
N LYS A 187 -8.35 12.72 -11.92
CA LYS A 187 -8.01 12.66 -10.48
C LYS A 187 -8.33 11.33 -9.80
N TYR A 188 -9.23 10.52 -10.38
CA TYR A 188 -9.60 9.22 -9.80
C TYR A 188 -8.77 8.05 -10.33
N GLY A 189 -7.97 8.28 -11.38
CA GLY A 189 -7.07 7.28 -11.93
C GLY A 189 -5.72 7.27 -11.23
N ILE A 190 -5.05 6.12 -11.29
CA ILE A 190 -3.65 6.00 -10.85
C ILE A 190 -2.75 6.28 -12.07
N CYS A 191 -2.04 7.39 -12.02
CA CYS A 191 -0.98 7.73 -12.97
C CYS A 191 0.36 7.53 -12.29
N LEU A 192 1.26 6.75 -12.91
CA LEU A 192 2.65 6.59 -12.44
C LEU A 192 3.48 7.83 -12.83
N ALA A 193 4.44 8.19 -11.99
CA ALA A 193 5.29 9.35 -12.22
C ALA A 193 6.50 9.02 -13.11
N GLY A 194 7.00 7.79 -13.04
CA GLY A 194 8.13 7.32 -13.84
C GLY A 194 7.75 6.54 -15.11
N ASN A 195 8.70 6.45 -16.04
CA ASN A 195 8.63 5.58 -17.22
C ASN A 195 9.17 4.20 -16.87
N TRP A 196 8.36 3.41 -16.17
CA TRP A 196 8.76 2.10 -15.65
C TRP A 196 8.64 0.99 -16.69
N SER A 197 9.39 -0.11 -16.50
CA SER A 197 9.23 -1.35 -17.28
C SER A 197 7.80 -1.90 -17.14
N PRO A 198 7.27 -2.68 -18.11
CA PRO A 198 5.92 -3.27 -17.99
C PRO A 198 5.70 -4.06 -16.69
N GLU A 199 6.72 -4.78 -16.22
CA GLU A 199 6.72 -5.56 -14.99
C GLU A 199 6.65 -4.66 -13.76
N ASP A 200 7.43 -3.58 -13.74
CA ASP A 200 7.44 -2.60 -12.65
C ASP A 200 6.17 -1.76 -12.62
N GLN A 201 5.62 -1.40 -13.79
CA GLN A 201 4.32 -0.73 -13.90
C GLN A 201 3.24 -1.57 -13.20
N LYS A 202 3.14 -2.87 -13.52
CA LYS A 202 2.15 -3.76 -12.87
C LYS A 202 2.38 -3.84 -11.36
N ALA A 203 3.63 -3.95 -10.93
CA ALA A 203 3.96 -4.03 -9.51
C ALA A 203 3.60 -2.73 -8.77
N LEU A 204 3.85 -1.57 -9.38
CA LEU A 204 3.47 -0.26 -8.85
C LEU A 204 1.96 -0.07 -8.81
N PHE A 205 1.21 -0.52 -9.83
CA PHE A 205 -0.25 -0.52 -9.75
C PHE A 205 -0.75 -1.40 -8.60
N GLN A 206 -0.18 -2.58 -8.41
CA GLN A 206 -0.54 -3.45 -7.29
C GLN A 206 -0.25 -2.78 -5.95
N PHE A 207 0.92 -2.14 -5.83
CA PHE A 207 1.29 -1.34 -4.68
C PHE A 207 0.25 -0.25 -4.38
N TRP A 208 -0.07 0.61 -5.37
CA TRP A 208 -1.03 1.70 -5.19
C TRP A 208 -2.48 1.23 -4.95
N LEU A 209 -2.88 0.07 -5.48
CA LEU A 209 -4.24 -0.47 -5.36
C LEU A 209 -4.51 -1.29 -4.10
N SER A 210 -3.47 -1.75 -3.40
CA SER A 210 -3.60 -2.63 -2.23
C SER A 210 -4.20 -1.90 -1.02
N ASP A 211 -3.37 -1.48 -0.06
CA ASP A 211 -3.79 -0.68 1.10
C ASP A 211 -3.47 0.82 0.90
N SER A 212 -2.82 1.15 -0.21
CA SER A 212 -2.26 2.47 -0.49
C SER A 212 -3.17 3.36 -1.34
N VAL A 213 -4.44 3.04 -1.59
CA VAL A 213 -5.32 3.94 -2.38
C VAL A 213 -5.51 5.28 -1.66
N ARG A 214 -5.71 5.24 -0.34
CA ARG A 214 -5.76 6.45 0.50
C ARG A 214 -4.41 7.18 0.50
N PHE A 215 -3.32 6.41 0.43
CA PHE A 215 -1.98 6.97 0.40
C PHE A 215 -1.68 7.65 -0.94
N TYR A 216 -2.09 7.05 -2.05
CA TYR A 216 -1.99 7.60 -3.40
C TYR A 216 -2.72 8.94 -3.53
N SER A 217 -3.94 9.05 -2.99
CA SER A 217 -4.70 10.32 -3.06
C SER A 217 -4.01 11.48 -2.33
N MET A 218 -3.17 11.20 -1.32
CA MET A 218 -2.37 12.22 -0.62
C MET A 218 -1.14 12.67 -1.42
N ILE A 219 -0.56 11.79 -2.23
CA ILE A 219 0.70 12.08 -2.94
C ILE A 219 0.54 12.43 -4.43
N ARG A 220 -0.60 12.11 -5.07
CA ARG A 220 -0.81 12.30 -6.52
C ARG A 220 -0.62 13.74 -7.00
N HIS A 221 -0.69 14.70 -6.09
CA HIS A 221 -0.49 16.13 -6.35
C HIS A 221 0.98 16.59 -6.16
N LYS A 222 1.87 15.66 -5.78
CA LYS A 222 3.30 15.88 -5.53
C LYS A 222 4.11 14.93 -6.42
N PRO A 223 4.23 15.20 -7.74
CA PRO A 223 4.80 14.25 -8.70
C PRO A 223 6.24 13.87 -8.40
N GLN A 224 7.07 14.79 -7.88
CA GLN A 224 8.45 14.48 -7.48
C GLN A 224 8.51 13.51 -6.31
N LEU A 225 7.69 13.74 -5.27
CA LEU A 225 7.59 12.82 -4.13
C LEU A 225 7.09 11.45 -4.57
N GLN A 226 6.05 11.42 -5.41
CA GLN A 226 5.55 10.17 -5.98
C GLN A 226 6.65 9.43 -6.73
N PHE A 227 7.41 10.11 -7.61
CA PHE A 227 8.49 9.50 -8.37
C PHE A 227 9.56 8.88 -7.47
N VAL A 228 9.90 9.53 -6.35
CA VAL A 228 10.85 9.01 -5.36
C VAL A 228 10.30 7.75 -4.69
N LEU A 229 9.03 7.75 -4.28
CA LEU A 229 8.41 6.57 -3.64
C LEU A 229 8.32 5.39 -4.63
N GLU A 230 7.99 5.64 -5.89
CA GLU A 230 8.01 4.63 -6.96
C GLU A 230 9.43 4.10 -7.20
N THR A 231 10.42 5.00 -7.21
CA THR A 231 11.84 4.64 -7.35
C THR A 231 12.31 3.75 -6.21
N GLN A 232 11.99 4.09 -4.96
CA GLN A 232 12.35 3.28 -3.80
C GLN A 232 11.70 1.89 -3.85
N PHE A 233 10.43 1.81 -4.25
CA PHE A 233 9.75 0.53 -4.46
C PHE A 233 10.46 -0.34 -5.50
N VAL A 234 10.77 0.23 -6.67
CA VAL A 234 11.46 -0.49 -7.76
C VAL A 234 12.88 -0.87 -7.33
N GLN A 235 13.59 0.01 -6.63
CA GLN A 235 14.92 -0.23 -6.09
C GLN A 235 14.91 -1.42 -5.12
N THR A 236 13.97 -1.48 -4.17
CA THR A 236 13.86 -2.61 -3.23
C THR A 236 13.65 -3.92 -3.96
N LYS A 237 12.70 -3.97 -4.90
CA LYS A 237 12.45 -5.17 -5.71
C LYS A 237 13.67 -5.59 -6.52
N PHE A 238 14.39 -4.62 -7.08
CA PHE A 238 15.61 -4.86 -7.84
C PHE A 238 16.72 -5.45 -6.95
N ILE A 239 16.91 -4.92 -5.74
CA ILE A 239 17.85 -5.48 -4.75
C ILE A 239 17.48 -6.92 -4.41
N GLU A 240 16.20 -7.23 -4.17
CA GLU A 240 15.75 -8.60 -3.89
C GLU A 240 16.02 -9.56 -5.06
N ALA A 241 15.82 -9.10 -6.29
CA ALA A 241 16.11 -9.88 -7.50
C ALA A 241 17.61 -10.15 -7.65
N VAL A 242 18.45 -9.13 -7.45
CA VAL A 242 19.92 -9.27 -7.49
C VAL A 242 20.41 -10.23 -6.41
N LYS A 243 19.91 -10.13 -5.17
CA LYS A 243 20.23 -11.04 -4.07
C LYS A 243 19.88 -12.49 -4.41
N SER A 244 18.71 -12.71 -4.99
CA SER A 244 18.25 -14.03 -5.39
C SER A 244 19.15 -14.63 -6.49
N LEU A 245 19.61 -13.80 -7.43
CA LEU A 245 20.50 -14.24 -8.52
C LEU A 245 21.91 -14.59 -8.00
N ASP A 246 22.45 -13.79 -7.10
CA ASP A 246 23.79 -13.99 -6.52
C ASP A 246 23.84 -15.29 -5.69
N THR A 247 22.76 -15.63 -4.98
CA THR A 247 22.65 -16.94 -4.29
C THR A 247 22.56 -18.14 -5.24
N ALA A 248 22.08 -17.94 -6.47
CA ALA A 248 21.93 -19.00 -7.46
C ALA A 248 23.21 -19.23 -8.29
N ILE A 249 23.99 -18.17 -8.51
CA ILE A 249 25.21 -18.20 -9.31
C ILE A 249 26.40 -18.35 -8.36
N SER A 250 26.65 -19.57 -7.89
CA SER A 250 27.82 -19.91 -7.06
C SER A 250 29.17 -19.88 -7.83
N ALA A 251 29.23 -19.26 -9.01
CA ALA A 251 30.40 -19.27 -9.88
C ALA A 251 30.88 -17.83 -10.11
N ASP A 252 31.84 -17.39 -9.30
CA ASP A 252 32.51 -16.10 -9.40
C ASP A 252 33.33 -15.92 -10.71
N ASP A 253 33.40 -16.93 -11.58
CA ASP A 253 34.34 -16.98 -12.70
C ASP A 253 33.71 -16.79 -14.09
N LEU A 254 32.40 -16.53 -14.20
CA LEU A 254 31.79 -16.24 -15.51
C LEU A 254 31.92 -14.75 -15.86
N PRO A 255 32.49 -14.38 -17.02
CA PRO A 255 32.59 -12.98 -17.46
C PRO A 255 31.26 -12.22 -17.46
N GLY A 256 30.14 -12.93 -17.68
CA GLY A 256 28.80 -12.35 -17.61
C GLY A 256 28.41 -11.85 -16.21
N THR A 257 28.94 -12.45 -15.15
CA THR A 257 28.66 -12.06 -13.75
C THR A 257 29.24 -10.68 -13.44
N LEU A 258 30.45 -10.37 -13.91
CA LEU A 258 31.06 -9.05 -13.73
C LEU A 258 30.27 -7.96 -14.45
N ILE A 259 29.89 -8.21 -15.71
CA ILE A 259 29.08 -7.26 -16.50
C ILE A 259 27.74 -7.01 -15.82
N PHE A 260 27.07 -8.07 -15.36
CA PHE A 260 25.81 -7.95 -14.63
C PHE A 260 25.96 -7.16 -13.32
N LYS A 261 27.00 -7.44 -12.52
CA LYS A 261 27.30 -6.72 -11.27
C LYS A 261 27.52 -5.23 -11.52
N SER A 262 28.32 -4.86 -12.53
CA SER A 262 28.54 -3.46 -12.91
C SER A 262 27.26 -2.77 -13.36
N TRP A 263 26.45 -3.43 -14.20
CA TRP A 263 25.16 -2.88 -14.63
C TRP A 263 24.19 -2.69 -13.45
N ALA A 264 24.09 -3.67 -12.55
CA ALA A 264 23.26 -3.59 -11.37
C ALA A 264 23.70 -2.44 -10.44
N GLN A 265 25.01 -2.25 -10.26
CA GLN A 265 25.56 -1.14 -9.49
C GLN A 265 25.18 0.22 -10.07
N LEU A 266 25.34 0.40 -11.38
CA LEU A 266 24.97 1.65 -12.06
C LEU A 266 23.47 1.93 -11.98
N THR A 267 22.65 0.88 -12.11
CA THR A 267 21.19 0.98 -11.99
C THR A 267 20.78 1.40 -10.57
N LEU A 268 21.34 0.74 -9.55
CA LEU A 268 21.10 1.12 -8.14
C LEU A 268 21.56 2.55 -7.85
N GLN A 269 22.69 2.96 -8.42
CA GLN A 269 23.22 4.32 -8.24
C GLN A 269 22.27 5.36 -8.84
N THR A 270 21.68 5.05 -9.99
CA THR A 270 20.67 5.91 -10.62
C THR A 270 19.45 6.08 -9.71
N TYR A 271 18.93 4.99 -9.16
CA TYR A 271 17.79 5.06 -8.21
C TYR A 271 18.14 5.82 -6.93
N SER A 272 19.35 5.59 -6.40
CA SER A 272 19.88 6.32 -5.25
C SER A 272 19.97 7.82 -5.47
N ASN A 273 20.47 8.24 -6.64
CA ASN A 273 20.59 9.65 -6.97
C ASN A 273 19.23 10.34 -6.99
N THR A 274 18.17 9.69 -7.53
CA THR A 274 16.81 10.23 -7.48
C THR A 274 16.36 10.56 -6.05
N VAL A 275 16.66 9.69 -5.08
CA VAL A 275 16.30 9.91 -3.67
C VAL A 275 17.15 11.04 -3.06
N VAL A 276 18.45 11.04 -3.34
CA VAL A 276 19.39 12.07 -2.87
C VAL A 276 18.99 13.45 -3.38
N ASP A 277 18.75 13.58 -4.69
CA ASP A 277 18.37 14.83 -5.35
C ASP A 277 17.06 15.37 -4.77
N TYR A 278 16.08 14.48 -4.51
CA TYR A 278 14.85 14.88 -3.86
C TYR A 278 15.08 15.40 -2.45
N ILE A 279 15.88 14.70 -1.63
CA ILE A 279 16.21 15.16 -0.27
C ILE A 279 16.89 16.53 -0.30
N GLN A 280 17.84 16.74 -1.22
CA GLN A 280 18.52 18.03 -1.38
C GLN A 280 17.57 19.14 -1.83
N SER A 281 16.48 18.81 -2.52
CA SER A 281 15.45 19.77 -2.91
C SER A 281 14.51 20.20 -1.78
N LEU A 282 14.52 19.50 -0.63
CA LEU A 282 13.68 19.81 0.52
C LEU A 282 14.21 21.05 1.25
N LYS A 283 13.62 22.22 0.96
CA LYS A 283 14.00 23.51 1.57
C LYS A 283 13.19 23.87 2.82
N GLU A 284 12.00 23.28 2.97
CA GLU A 284 11.03 23.65 4.00
C GLU A 284 10.81 22.50 4.99
N ASP A 285 10.70 22.81 6.28
CA ASP A 285 10.39 21.84 7.34
C ASP A 285 9.11 21.04 7.04
N LYS A 286 8.11 21.69 6.44
CA LYS A 286 6.87 21.01 6.04
C LYS A 286 7.11 19.94 4.96
N ALA A 287 8.00 20.18 4.02
CA ALA A 287 8.31 19.21 2.97
C ALA A 287 9.09 18.01 3.54
N ILE A 288 9.96 18.26 4.52
CA ILE A 288 10.67 17.25 5.31
C ILE A 288 9.66 16.38 6.08
N ASP A 289 8.73 17.02 6.79
CA ASP A 289 7.68 16.37 7.57
C ASP A 289 6.81 15.45 6.71
N ASP A 290 6.38 15.96 5.56
CA ASP A 290 5.59 15.22 4.60
C ASP A 290 6.38 14.00 4.10
N PHE A 291 7.63 14.18 3.70
CA PHE A 291 8.48 13.09 3.22
C PHE A 291 8.67 11.99 4.26
N ILE A 292 9.04 12.34 5.50
CA ILE A 292 9.22 11.38 6.59
C ILE A 292 7.92 10.64 6.92
N SER A 293 6.80 11.35 6.97
CA SER A 293 5.48 10.75 7.20
C SER A 293 5.13 9.76 6.10
N MET A 294 5.47 10.08 4.84
CA MET A 294 5.26 9.17 3.72
C MET A 294 6.17 7.93 3.80
N GLN A 295 7.44 8.05 4.21
CA GLN A 295 8.37 6.91 4.34
C GLN A 295 7.82 5.81 5.27
N HIS A 296 7.16 6.20 6.37
CA HIS A 296 6.53 5.24 7.27
C HIS A 296 5.33 4.51 6.66
N SER A 297 4.64 5.16 5.72
CA SER A 297 3.43 4.63 5.10
C SER A 297 3.72 3.65 3.97
N ILE A 298 4.94 3.61 3.44
CA ILE A 298 5.35 2.75 2.32
C ILE A 298 6.13 1.49 2.74
N ARG A 299 6.06 1.07 4.01
CA ARG A 299 6.75 -0.15 4.47
C ARG A 299 6.36 -1.37 3.61
N PRO A 300 7.30 -2.26 3.27
CA PRO A 300 8.72 -2.28 3.67
C PRO A 300 9.66 -1.49 2.75
N TYR A 301 9.15 -0.77 1.75
CA TYR A 301 9.93 -0.14 0.67
C TYR A 301 10.62 1.17 1.07
N GLY A 302 10.28 1.71 2.25
CA GLY A 302 10.96 2.84 2.87
C GLY A 302 12.00 2.40 3.91
N LEU A 303 12.96 3.26 4.22
CA LEU A 303 13.92 3.01 5.30
C LEU A 303 13.20 3.02 6.66
N GLN A 304 13.41 1.97 7.45
CA GLN A 304 12.92 1.92 8.82
C GLN A 304 13.84 2.74 9.71
N ILE A 305 13.37 3.92 10.10
CA ILE A 305 14.09 4.82 10.99
C ILE A 305 13.34 4.93 12.30
N SER A 306 14.09 4.98 13.39
CA SER A 306 13.56 5.18 14.74
C SER A 306 12.76 6.48 14.79
N GLN A 307 11.55 6.42 15.37
CA GLN A 307 10.73 7.61 15.59
C GLN A 307 11.25 8.48 16.74
N ASN A 308 12.22 7.99 17.51
CA ASN A 308 12.81 8.71 18.63
C ASN A 308 13.88 9.73 18.19
N THR A 309 14.21 9.81 16.90
CA THR A 309 15.17 10.78 16.37
C THR A 309 14.46 11.98 15.74
N THR A 310 15.15 13.12 15.71
CA THR A 310 14.62 14.33 15.06
C THR A 310 14.41 14.05 13.57
N LYS A 311 13.42 14.70 12.95
CA LYS A 311 13.14 14.50 11.51
C LYS A 311 14.33 14.86 10.62
N MET A 312 15.14 15.83 11.05
CA MET A 312 16.39 16.18 10.39
C MET A 312 17.42 15.03 10.46
N ASP A 313 17.55 14.38 11.62
CA ASP A 313 18.41 13.20 11.74
C ASP A 313 17.86 12.02 10.92
N GLN A 314 16.54 11.86 10.86
CA GLN A 314 15.93 10.86 9.98
C GLN A 314 16.29 11.14 8.51
N ILE A 315 16.21 12.39 8.05
CA ILE A 315 16.65 12.76 6.69
C ILE A 315 18.13 12.46 6.47
N LYS A 316 19.00 12.82 7.41
CA LYS A 316 20.45 12.53 7.30
C LYS A 316 20.69 11.03 7.15
N VAL A 317 19.96 10.20 7.90
CA VAL A 317 20.01 8.73 7.79
C VAL A 317 19.51 8.28 6.42
N ILE A 318 18.37 8.77 5.92
CA ILE A 318 17.87 8.42 4.58
C ILE A 318 18.89 8.81 3.50
N HIS A 319 19.41 10.02 3.57
CA HIS A 319 20.40 10.53 2.62
C HIS A 319 21.69 9.71 2.64
N PHE A 320 22.17 9.36 3.83
CA PHE A 320 23.32 8.46 3.99
C PHE A 320 23.06 7.11 3.32
N TRP A 321 21.92 6.46 3.61
CA TRP A 321 21.62 5.15 3.03
C TRP A 321 21.41 5.24 1.52
N ALA A 322 20.69 6.24 1.02
CA ALA A 322 20.52 6.45 -0.41
C ALA A 322 21.88 6.56 -1.12
N ARG A 323 22.83 7.33 -0.56
CA ARG A 323 24.17 7.49 -1.13
C ARG A 323 25.02 6.21 -1.08
N HIS A 324 24.84 5.35 -0.10
CA HIS A 324 25.72 4.21 0.16
C HIS A 324 25.11 2.83 -0.12
N ILE A 325 23.82 2.72 -0.44
CA ILE A 325 23.14 1.43 -0.64
C ILE A 325 23.81 0.56 -1.71
N CYS A 326 24.33 1.18 -2.77
CA CYS A 326 25.09 0.50 -3.83
C CYS A 326 26.39 -0.13 -3.30
N GLY A 327 27.06 0.54 -2.37
CA GLY A 327 28.27 0.04 -1.74
C GLY A 327 27.99 -1.06 -0.71
N PHE A 328 26.91 -0.96 0.04
CA PHE A 328 26.57 -1.95 1.07
C PHE A 328 26.04 -3.25 0.51
N GLU A 329 25.08 -3.18 -0.41
CA GLU A 329 24.39 -4.38 -0.91
C GLU A 329 25.18 -5.14 -1.98
N ILE A 330 26.27 -4.57 -2.50
CA ILE A 330 27.15 -5.27 -3.45
C ILE A 330 28.42 -5.77 -2.72
N ASN A 331 29.02 -4.96 -1.84
CA ASN A 331 30.25 -5.37 -1.15
C ASN A 331 30.03 -6.44 -0.07
N ARG A 332 28.82 -6.56 0.51
CA ARG A 332 28.50 -7.64 1.47
C ARG A 332 28.58 -9.03 0.83
N TYR A 333 28.58 -9.10 -0.50
CA TYR A 333 28.67 -10.31 -1.30
C TYR A 333 30.02 -10.46 -2.01
N ILE A 334 30.89 -9.43 -1.96
CA ILE A 334 32.25 -9.45 -2.54
C ILE A 334 33.29 -9.99 -1.55
N ILE A 335 33.04 -9.93 -0.23
CA ILE A 335 34.01 -10.39 0.77
C ILE A 335 33.72 -11.84 1.16
N PRO A 336 34.65 -12.80 0.95
CA PRO A 336 34.47 -14.20 1.30
C PRO A 336 34.07 -14.38 2.77
N PRO A 337 33.16 -15.31 3.10
CA PRO A 337 32.75 -15.60 4.48
C PRO A 337 33.91 -15.91 5.44
N ARG A 338 35.05 -16.36 4.92
CA ARG A 338 36.27 -16.62 5.71
C ARG A 338 36.83 -15.38 6.42
N LEU A 339 36.52 -14.17 5.96
CA LEU A 339 36.89 -12.91 6.62
C LEU A 339 35.83 -12.40 7.62
N LEU A 340 34.71 -13.11 7.78
CA LEU A 340 33.60 -12.76 8.70
C LEU A 340 33.49 -13.72 9.92
N SER A 341 34.43 -14.67 10.03
CA SER A 341 34.48 -15.73 11.05
C SER A 341 34.44 -15.29 12.53
N PRO A 342 34.91 -14.12 12.98
CA PRO A 342 34.97 -13.86 14.43
C PRO A 342 33.65 -13.39 15.08
N PHE A 343 32.57 -13.14 14.34
CA PHE A 343 31.45 -12.33 14.87
C PHE A 343 30.07 -12.97 14.72
N LYS A 344 29.96 -14.28 14.90
CA LYS A 344 28.69 -15.02 14.78
C LYS A 344 27.64 -14.76 15.86
N ASP A 345 27.96 -14.06 16.95
CA ASP A 345 27.08 -13.93 18.12
C ASP A 345 26.65 -12.50 18.45
N VAL A 346 26.08 -11.76 17.49
CA VAL A 346 25.37 -10.50 17.84
C VAL A 346 24.00 -10.48 17.17
N SER A 347 23.04 -11.13 17.82
CA SER A 347 21.64 -10.71 17.75
C SER A 347 21.52 -9.30 18.37
N HIS A 348 20.71 -8.42 17.78
CA HIS A 348 20.28 -7.05 18.19
C HIS A 348 20.53 -6.02 17.07
N GLY A 349 19.47 -5.77 16.27
CA GLY A 349 19.50 -5.03 15.00
C GLY A 349 19.81 -3.53 15.05
N VAL A 350 19.91 -2.91 16.24
CA VAL A 350 20.28 -1.49 16.37
C VAL A 350 21.81 -1.31 16.34
N TYR A 351 22.55 -2.22 16.96
CA TYR A 351 24.02 -2.18 16.98
C TYR A 351 24.65 -2.51 15.63
N VAL A 352 23.94 -3.23 14.77
CA VAL A 352 24.42 -3.61 13.44
C VAL A 352 24.48 -2.40 12.52
N ALA A 353 23.52 -1.47 12.58
CA ALA A 353 23.57 -0.24 11.79
C ALA A 353 24.76 0.65 12.19
N ASP A 354 24.97 0.84 13.50
CA ASP A 354 26.08 1.65 14.02
C ASP A 354 27.46 1.01 13.74
N LEU A 355 27.59 -0.32 13.87
CA LEU A 355 28.84 -1.02 13.50
C LEU A 355 29.09 -1.00 11.99
N ILE A 356 28.04 -1.10 11.17
CA ILE A 356 28.14 -1.06 9.71
C ILE A 356 28.51 0.34 9.24
N VAL A 357 27.93 1.39 9.85
CA VAL A 357 28.30 2.80 9.62
C VAL A 357 29.73 3.05 10.07
N ALA A 358 30.12 2.59 11.27
CA ALA A 358 31.48 2.72 11.76
C ALA A 358 32.51 2.00 10.87
N ARG A 359 32.19 0.80 10.36
CA ARG A 359 33.06 0.03 9.47
C ARG A 359 33.15 0.61 8.07
N SER A 360 32.07 1.16 7.53
CA SER A 360 32.12 1.86 6.24
C SER A 360 32.85 3.18 6.33
N LEU A 361 32.70 3.91 7.44
CA LEU A 361 33.54 5.07 7.74
C LEU A 361 35.01 4.68 7.87
N LEU A 362 35.33 3.57 8.56
CA LEU A 362 36.69 3.06 8.67
C LEU A 362 37.26 2.67 7.30
N THR A 363 36.47 2.01 6.46
CA THR A 363 36.89 1.57 5.12
C THR A 363 37.12 2.77 4.18
N LEU A 364 36.25 3.78 4.23
CA LEU A 364 36.42 5.06 3.53
C LEU A 364 37.67 5.82 4.01
N LEU A 365 37.94 5.82 5.31
CA LEU A 365 39.14 6.46 5.88
C LEU A 365 40.42 5.72 5.48
N THR A 366 40.39 4.39 5.34
CA THR A 366 41.55 3.59 4.91
C THR A 366 41.81 3.60 3.39
N GLN A 367 40.85 4.07 2.58
CA GLN A 367 41.00 4.18 1.12
C GLN A 367 41.41 5.60 0.66
N SER A 368 41.61 6.55 1.59
CA SER A 368 42.14 7.88 1.27
C SER A 368 43.67 7.85 1.26
N PRO A 369 44.36 8.12 0.13
CA PRO A 369 45.82 8.00 0.00
C PRO A 369 46.60 9.16 0.65
N THR A 370 46.03 9.85 1.63
CA THR A 370 46.60 11.09 2.20
C THR A 370 46.91 11.04 3.69
N ILE A 371 46.85 9.88 4.34
CA ILE A 371 47.26 9.74 5.75
C ILE A 371 48.28 8.60 5.87
N ASP A 372 49.44 8.80 5.24
CA ASP A 372 50.66 8.04 5.53
C ASP A 372 51.76 9.03 5.90
N GLN A 373 51.61 9.67 7.07
CA GLN A 373 52.70 10.31 7.81
C GLN A 373 52.21 10.78 9.19
N ALA A 374 52.03 9.81 10.09
CA ALA A 374 52.31 9.92 11.54
C ALA A 374 51.62 8.75 12.27
N CYS A 375 52.39 7.71 12.61
CA CYS A 375 52.58 7.27 14.00
C CYS A 375 53.29 5.91 14.10
N ASN A 376 54.21 5.89 15.07
CA ASN A 376 55.14 4.85 15.50
C ASN A 376 54.42 3.62 16.10
N PRO A 377 55.01 2.41 16.12
CA PRO A 377 54.34 1.17 16.47
C PRO A 377 54.60 0.79 17.94
N TYR A 378 53.84 1.33 18.89
CA TYR A 378 53.69 0.72 20.21
C TYR A 378 52.36 1.16 20.80
N LEU A 379 51.38 0.25 20.84
CA LEU A 379 50.36 0.18 21.88
C LEU A 379 49.53 -1.10 21.67
N SER A 380 49.88 -2.11 22.45
CA SER A 380 49.08 -3.29 22.71
C SER A 380 47.99 -2.97 23.74
N HIS A 381 46.79 -3.49 23.46
CA HIS A 381 45.57 -3.59 24.28
C HIS A 381 44.66 -2.36 24.51
N PRO A 382 43.31 -2.55 24.45
CA PRO A 382 42.34 -1.46 24.51
C PRO A 382 41.60 -1.41 25.85
N THR A 383 41.64 -0.27 26.54
CA THR A 383 40.59 0.08 27.52
C THR A 383 40.43 1.60 27.63
N HIS A 384 39.17 2.03 27.66
CA HIS A 384 38.66 3.33 28.12
C HIS A 384 39.06 4.63 27.40
N LEU A 385 40.15 4.71 26.63
CA LEU A 385 40.61 5.98 26.05
C LEU A 385 39.89 6.41 24.75
N SER A 386 39.32 5.48 23.99
CA SER A 386 38.61 5.77 22.73
C SER A 386 37.29 6.53 22.92
N ARG A 387 36.73 6.55 24.13
CA ARG A 387 35.47 7.24 24.45
C ARG A 387 35.66 8.74 24.74
N GLN A 388 36.82 9.14 25.26
CA GLN A 388 37.11 10.55 25.56
C GLN A 388 37.54 11.34 24.32
N ILE A 389 38.23 10.70 23.37
CA ILE A 389 38.64 11.37 22.12
C ILE A 389 37.41 11.66 21.25
N TRP A 390 36.41 10.77 21.22
CA TRP A 390 35.20 10.93 20.41
C TRP A 390 34.25 12.05 20.89
N MET A 391 34.09 12.21 22.21
CA MET A 391 33.26 13.31 22.78
C MET A 391 33.92 14.68 22.61
N SER A 392 35.26 14.75 22.62
CA SER A 392 36.02 16.00 22.48
C SER A 392 36.03 16.51 21.03
N SER A 393 36.01 15.60 20.05
CA SER A 393 35.97 15.93 18.61
C SER A 393 34.60 16.38 18.09
N LEU A 394 33.51 16.07 18.80
CA LEU A 394 32.14 16.50 18.43
C LEU A 394 31.79 17.91 18.94
N GLN A 395 32.51 18.43 19.92
CA GLN A 395 32.31 19.79 20.44
C GLN A 395 33.16 20.87 19.74
N THR A 396 34.12 20.49 18.90
CA THR A 396 35.08 21.43 18.27
C THR A 396 34.91 21.58 16.75
N ARG A 397 33.89 20.97 16.13
CA ARG A 397 33.56 21.17 14.72
C ARG A 397 32.07 21.47 14.54
N ASN A 398 31.67 22.64 15.00
CA ASN A 398 30.50 23.36 14.55
C ASN A 398 30.78 24.83 14.83
N LEU A 399 31.20 25.55 13.79
CA LEU A 399 31.16 26.99 13.56
C LEU A 399 32.28 27.31 12.57
N GLU A 400 31.97 27.14 11.28
CA GLU A 400 32.49 27.88 10.12
C GLU A 400 32.22 27.05 8.86
N GLU A 401 31.80 27.72 7.80
CA GLU A 401 31.45 27.20 6.46
C GLU A 401 30.02 26.69 6.25
N TRP A 402 29.06 27.58 6.43
CA TRP A 402 27.91 27.73 5.51
C TRP A 402 27.65 29.22 5.32
N ASP A 403 28.25 29.80 4.28
CA ASP A 403 27.71 30.93 3.51
C ASP A 403 27.35 30.43 2.11
#